data_AF-A0A522TUI0-F1
#
_entry.id   AF-A0A522TUI0-F1
#
_cell.length_a   1.000
_cell.length_b   1.000
_cell.length_c   1.000
_cell.angle_alpha   90.00
_cell.angle_beta   90.00
_cell.angle_gamma   90.00
#
_symmetry.space_group_name_H-M   'P 1'
#
loop_
_entity.id
_entity.type
_entity.pdbx_description
1 polymer ?
#
loop_
_entity_poly.entity_id
_entity_poly.type
_entity_poly.pdbx_seq_one_letter_code
_entity_poly.pdbx_strand_id
1 'polypeptide(L)' 'MNPADSKHQFQAELSSLGTAIEEITARITAIADLLAKQKLDGYAHDLYQAERSLKSAMRSITKVRQS' A
#
# COMPACT_ATOMS: atom_id res chain seq x y z
N MET A 1 10.55 23.53 18.46
CA MET A 1 9.96 23.00 17.21
C MET A 1 8.58 23.60 17.06
N ASN A 2 8.26 24.24 15.94
CA ASN A 2 6.96 24.89 15.73
C ASN A 2 5.89 23.79 15.47
N PRO A 3 4.73 23.81 16.13
CA PRO A 3 3.64 22.84 15.89
C PRO A 3 3.22 22.73 14.42
N ALA A 4 3.34 23.80 13.64
CA ALA A 4 3.07 23.80 12.21
C ALA A 4 4.05 22.90 11.43
N ASP A 5 5.35 22.93 11.77
CA ASP A 5 6.38 22.12 11.12
C ASP A 5 6.12 20.63 11.34
N SER A 6 5.69 20.25 12.55
CA SER A 6 5.32 18.87 12.88
C SER A 6 4.11 18.38 12.08
N LYS A 7 3.11 19.24 11.85
CA LYS A 7 1.94 18.91 11.02
C LYS A 7 2.33 18.70 9.56
N HIS A 8 3.18 19.56 9.01
CA HIS A 8 3.66 19.42 7.62
C HIS A 8 4.50 18.15 7.44
N GLN A 9 5.39 17.85 8.39
CA GLN A 9 6.20 16.63 8.37
C GLN A 9 5.34 15.37 8.44
N PHE A 10 4.32 15.35 9.31
CA PHE A 10 3.39 14.23 9.40
C PHE A 10 2.62 13.99 8.08
N GLN A 11 2.15 15.05 7.43
CA GLN A 11 1.46 14.96 6.14
C GLN A 11 2.37 14.49 5.00
N ALA A 12 3.64 14.90 5.02
CA ALA A 12 4.65 14.41 4.09
C ALA A 12 4.90 12.90 4.28
N GLU A 13 5.01 12.44 5.53
CA GLU A 13 5.22 11.03 5.86
C GLU A 13 4.03 10.15 5.40
N LEU A 14 2.79 10.59 5.65
CA LEU A 14 1.60 9.89 5.15
C LEU A 14 1.55 9.82 3.62
N SER A 15 2.05 10.85 2.94
CA SER A 15 2.14 10.86 1.48
C SER A 15 3.21 9.90 0.97
N SER A 16 4.39 9.88 1.61
CA SER A 16 5.47 8.91 1.34
C SER A 16 4.98 7.46 1.53
N LEU A 17 4.30 7.19 2.64
CA LEU A 17 3.70 5.87 2.91
C LEU A 17 2.66 5.47 1.87
N GLY A 18 1.84 6.42 1.42
CA GLY A 18 0.89 6.19 0.34
C GLY A 18 1.61 5.75 -0.94
N THR A 19 2.59 6.53 -1.41
CA THR A 19 3.35 6.18 -2.62
C THR A 19 4.05 4.81 -2.49
N ALA A 20 4.66 4.51 -1.35
CA ALA A 20 5.31 3.23 -1.12
C ALA A 20 4.32 2.05 -1.18
N ILE A 21 3.15 2.18 -0.55
CA ILE A 21 2.12 1.14 -0.57
C ILE A 21 1.56 0.93 -1.98
N GLU A 22 1.36 1.99 -2.76
CA GLU A 22 0.98 1.90 -4.18
C GLU A 22 1.99 1.09 -5.00
N GLU A 23 3.28 1.41 -4.86
CA GLU A 23 4.35 0.71 -5.59
C GLU A 23 4.41 -0.78 -5.19
N ILE A 24 4.38 -1.07 -3.90
CA ILE A 24 4.42 -2.45 -3.38
C ILE A 24 3.19 -3.22 -3.85
N THR A 25 2.01 -2.59 -3.83
CA THR A 25 0.75 -3.19 -4.30
C THR A 25 0.83 -3.58 -5.78
N ALA A 26 1.34 -2.69 -6.63
CA ALA A 26 1.52 -2.95 -8.05
C ALA A 26 2.48 -4.13 -8.30
N ARG A 27 3.60 -4.17 -7.56
CA ARG A 27 4.60 -5.23 -7.66
C ARG A 27 4.06 -6.58 -7.20
N ILE A 28 3.32 -6.63 -6.08
CA ILE A 28 2.68 -7.86 -5.58
C ILE A 28 1.66 -8.37 -6.61
N THR A 29 0.85 -7.48 -7.18
CA THR A 29 -0.14 -7.84 -8.20
C THR A 29 0.52 -8.47 -9.41
N ALA A 30 1.58 -7.86 -9.93
CA ALA A 30 2.31 -8.38 -11.08
C ALA A 30 2.90 -9.78 -10.82
N ILE A 31 3.42 -10.03 -9.62
CA ILE A 31 3.94 -11.37 -9.24
C ILE A 31 2.78 -12.37 -9.10
N ALA A 32 1.66 -11.97 -8.48
CA ALA A 32 0.48 -12.81 -8.34
C ALA A 32 -0.09 -13.23 -9.71
N ASP A 33 -0.15 -12.29 -10.67
CA ASP A 33 -0.56 -12.54 -12.05
C ASP A 33 0.36 -13.55 -12.74
N LEU A 34 1.68 -13.43 -12.55
CA LEU A 34 2.66 -14.37 -13.10
C LEU A 34 2.51 -15.78 -12.51
N LEU A 35 2.27 -15.88 -11.20
CA LEU A 35 2.05 -17.17 -10.53
C LEU A 35 0.74 -17.82 -10.98
N ALA A 36 -0.33 -17.04 -11.14
CA ALA A 36 -1.60 -17.52 -11.66
C ALA A 36 -1.46 -18.07 -13.09
N LYS A 37 -0.71 -17.37 -13.96
CA LYS A 37 -0.39 -17.86 -15.32
C LYS A 37 0.40 -19.17 -15.31
N GLN A 38 1.22 -19.38 -14.29
CA GLN A 38 1.99 -20.61 -14.08
C GLN A 38 1.20 -21.72 -13.38
N LYS A 39 -0.11 -21.53 -13.11
CA LYS A 39 -0.98 -22.46 -12.38
C LYS A 39 -0.50 -22.73 -10.95
N LEU A 40 0.18 -21.77 -10.35
CA LEU A 40 0.62 -21.77 -8.95
C LEU A 40 -0.43 -21.07 -8.08
N ASP A 41 -1.67 -21.56 -8.13
CA ASP A 41 -2.86 -20.85 -7.66
C ASP A 41 -2.85 -20.55 -6.15
N GLY A 42 -2.25 -21.42 -5.33
CA GLY A 42 -2.10 -21.19 -3.89
C GLY A 42 -1.24 -19.97 -3.58
N TYR A 43 -0.06 -19.88 -4.20
CA TYR A 43 0.83 -18.73 -4.00
C TYR A 43 0.25 -17.44 -4.60
N ALA A 44 -0.42 -17.54 -5.76
CA ALA A 44 -1.13 -16.39 -6.34
C ALA A 44 -2.23 -15.89 -5.40
N HIS A 45 -3.01 -16.80 -4.80
CA HIS A 45 -4.05 -16.47 -3.84
C HIS A 45 -3.50 -15.68 -2.64
N ASP A 46 -2.42 -16.17 -2.03
CA ASP A 46 -1.80 -15.53 -0.87
C ASP A 46 -1.31 -14.12 -1.20
N LEU A 47 -0.70 -13.92 -2.37
CA LEU A 47 -0.27 -12.59 -2.81
C LEU A 47 -1.45 -11.65 -3.07
N TYR A 48 -2.56 -12.14 -3.63
CA TYR A 48 -3.77 -11.31 -3.73
C TYR A 48 -4.37 -10.96 -2.36
N GLN A 49 -4.25 -11.81 -1.34
CA GLN A 49 -4.67 -11.45 0.01
C GLN A 49 -3.79 -10.35 0.61
N ALA A 50 -2.47 -10.43 0.39
CA ALA A 50 -1.53 -9.40 0.80
C ALA A 50 -1.85 -8.05 0.10
N GLU A 51 -2.11 -8.08 -1.20
CA GLU A 51 -2.55 -6.92 -1.98
C GLU A 51 -3.83 -6.27 -1.42
N ARG A 52 -4.85 -7.07 -1.12
CA ARG A 52 -6.10 -6.58 -0.52
C ARG A 52 -5.87 -5.89 0.83
N SER A 53 -4.98 -6.45 1.64
CA SER A 53 -4.61 -5.91 2.95
C SER A 53 -3.90 -4.56 2.82
N LEU A 54 -2.97 -4.43 1.87
CA LEU A 54 -2.27 -3.19 1.56
C LEU A 54 -3.22 -2.11 1.03
N LYS A 55 -4.16 -2.46 0.15
CA LYS A 55 -5.23 -1.53 -0.27
C LYS A 55 -6.07 -1.05 0.91
N SER A 56 -6.32 -1.91 1.90
CA SER A 56 -7.01 -1.50 3.12
C SER A 56 -6.19 -0.53 3.96
N ALA A 57 -4.88 -0.78 4.11
CA ALA A 57 -3.97 0.14 4.78
C ALA A 57 -3.93 1.51 4.06
N MET A 58 -3.87 1.52 2.73
CA MET A 58 -3.92 2.75 1.92
C MET A 58 -5.18 3.59 2.20
N ARG A 59 -6.35 2.94 2.29
CA ARG A 59 -7.61 3.64 2.62
C ARG A 59 -7.54 4.30 4.00
N SER A 60 -6.96 3.62 4.99
CA SER A 60 -6.78 4.18 6.34
C SER A 60 -5.83 5.37 6.33
N ILE A 61 -4.69 5.29 5.64
CA ILE A 61 -3.73 6.39 5.49
C ILE A 61 -4.38 7.59 4.80
N THR A 62 -5.10 7.35 3.71
CA THR A 62 -5.82 8.41 2.96
C THR A 62 -6.82 9.12 3.86
N LYS A 63 -7.58 8.38 4.67
CA LYS A 63 -8.55 8.95 5.60
C LYS A 63 -7.88 9.87 6.65
N VAL A 64 -6.76 9.44 7.23
CA VAL A 64 -6.01 10.24 8.22
C VAL A 64 -5.34 11.45 7.57
N ARG A 65 -4.88 11.33 6.33
CA ARG A 65 -4.29 12.44 5.58
C ARG A 65 -5.31 13.55 5.29
N GLN A 66 -6.57 13.16 5.08
CA GLN A 66 -7.68 14.07 4.75
C GLN A 66 -8.38 14.68 5.98
N SER A 67 -8.11 14.19 7.20
CA SER A 67 -8.63 14.73 8.45
C SER A 67 -7.77 15.87 8.99
#